data_AF-A0A7C4QLX3-F1
#
_entry.id   AF-A0A7C4QLX3-F1
#
_cell.length_a   1.000
_cell.length_b   1.000
_cell.length_c   1.000
_cell.angle_alpha   90.00
_cell.angle_beta   90.00
_cell.angle_gamma   90.00
#
_symmetry.space_group_name_H-M   'P 1'
#
loop_
_entity.id
_entity.type
_entity.pdbx_description
1 polymer ?
#
loop_
_entity_poly.entity_id
_entity_poly.type
_entity_poly.pdbx_seq_one_letter_code
_entity_poly.pdbx_strand_id
1 'polypeptide(L)'
;MKRSSDGGWRAALAWAAPVAVFVLALFYYWFGVADRHAVFLYAHTTVNVPPAQPFDALTVSRYWMAGLVAAGAVLVWYPLGLWAAGRIAAWRGREFDPPAGWRVWALCAAPLAVGIPAITLTVNAPTLPPDLAAACAAAALAGLAVAVLPGEWAARRPIDLAWLAADGLGLVPALTAVRAIELPGRGLSITAPVAWGAAIGGTVAGLAWLGIMSALRAWRRRPGPGAGALLLAGLGISYLCLPLVHYLIATPPGFRYITAASNFFALEPAVQALALAVAGAQAWGAAALRRRGFTVEKETSRAPRPQR
;
A
#
# COMPACT_ATOMS: atom_id res chain seq x y z
N MET A 1 -2.23 -34.91 4.63
CA MET A 1 -1.35 -34.94 3.43
C MET A 1 -0.43 -33.73 3.44
N LYS A 2 0.87 -33.91 3.71
CA LYS A 2 1.90 -32.88 3.46
C LYS A 2 2.06 -32.75 1.94
N ARG A 3 1.56 -31.69 1.32
CA ARG A 3 1.94 -31.37 -0.07
C ARG A 3 3.46 -31.15 -0.07
N SER A 4 4.17 -31.82 -0.98
CA SER A 4 5.61 -31.67 -1.12
C SER A 4 5.97 -30.19 -1.33
N SER A 5 7.03 -29.74 -0.66
CA SER A 5 7.52 -28.35 -0.70
C SER A 5 7.72 -27.81 -2.13
N ASP A 6 8.01 -28.70 -3.07
CA ASP A 6 8.56 -28.37 -4.38
C ASP A 6 7.48 -27.87 -5.35
N GLY A 7 6.25 -28.39 -5.25
CA GLY A 7 5.13 -27.95 -6.09
C GLY A 7 4.76 -26.48 -5.85
N GLY A 8 4.96 -26.01 -4.62
CA GLY A 8 4.63 -24.64 -4.24
C GLY A 8 5.57 -23.58 -4.83
N TRP A 9 6.83 -23.92 -5.10
CA TRP A 9 7.81 -22.99 -5.70
C TRP A 9 7.61 -22.82 -7.19
N ARG A 10 7.28 -23.90 -7.91
CA ARG A 10 6.94 -23.82 -9.35
C ARG A 10 5.73 -22.93 -9.60
N ALA A 11 4.67 -23.11 -8.80
CA ALA A 11 3.50 -22.25 -8.86
C ALA A 11 3.85 -20.79 -8.53
N ALA A 12 4.66 -20.54 -7.49
CA ALA A 12 5.08 -19.19 -7.15
C ALA A 12 5.90 -18.53 -8.28
N LEU A 13 6.78 -19.28 -8.96
CA LEU A 13 7.58 -18.78 -10.07
C LEU A 13 6.73 -18.30 -11.25
N ALA A 14 5.66 -19.03 -11.59
CA ALA A 14 4.75 -18.64 -12.66
C ALA A 14 4.07 -17.27 -12.42
N TRP A 15 3.93 -16.86 -11.16
CA TRP A 15 3.41 -15.55 -10.79
C TRP A 15 4.51 -14.51 -10.51
N ALA A 16 5.65 -14.93 -9.97
CA ALA A 16 6.78 -14.05 -9.69
C ALA A 16 7.43 -13.51 -10.97
N ALA A 17 7.56 -14.33 -12.02
CA ALA A 17 8.13 -13.91 -13.29
C ALA A 17 7.38 -12.70 -13.92
N PRO A 18 6.05 -12.75 -14.15
CA PRO A 18 5.33 -11.59 -14.67
C PRO A 18 5.35 -10.41 -13.71
N VAL A 19 5.38 -10.64 -12.38
CA VAL A 19 5.53 -9.55 -11.40
C VAL A 19 6.86 -8.82 -11.55
N ALA A 20 7.97 -9.57 -11.59
CA ALA A 20 9.30 -9.00 -11.73
C ALA A 20 9.46 -8.27 -13.07
N VAL A 21 9.03 -8.90 -14.17
CA VAL A 21 9.06 -8.29 -15.52
C VAL A 21 8.23 -7.02 -15.56
N PHE A 22 7.03 -7.01 -14.99
CA PHE A 22 6.17 -5.83 -14.96
C PHE A 22 6.82 -4.67 -14.20
N VAL A 23 7.39 -4.91 -13.02
CA VAL A 23 8.06 -3.86 -12.24
C VAL A 23 9.29 -3.35 -12.98
N LEU A 24 10.13 -4.23 -13.54
CA LEU A 24 11.30 -3.82 -14.32
C LEU A 24 10.89 -3.04 -15.58
N ALA A 25 9.80 -3.41 -16.24
CA ALA A 25 9.28 -2.68 -17.39
C ALA A 25 8.80 -1.27 -17.01
N LEU A 26 8.13 -1.10 -15.87
CA LEU A 26 7.76 0.23 -15.36
C LEU A 26 9.00 1.09 -15.06
N PHE A 27 10.01 0.52 -14.40
CA PHE A 27 11.27 1.22 -14.15
C PHE A 27 12.00 1.57 -15.45
N TYR A 28 12.10 0.63 -16.39
CA TYR A 28 12.70 0.89 -17.69
C TYR A 28 11.94 1.96 -18.46
N TYR A 29 10.61 1.96 -18.40
CA TYR A 29 9.80 3.01 -19.00
C TYR A 29 10.08 4.37 -18.35
N TRP A 30 9.96 4.51 -17.02
CA TRP A 30 10.12 5.80 -16.35
C TRP A 30 11.54 6.35 -16.40
N PHE A 31 12.56 5.50 -16.27
CA PHE A 31 13.95 5.93 -16.24
C PHE A 31 14.61 5.87 -17.63
N GLY A 32 14.19 4.98 -18.51
CA GLY A 32 14.83 4.80 -19.81
C GLY A 32 14.14 5.50 -20.98
N VAL A 33 12.81 5.44 -21.02
CA VAL A 33 12.04 5.80 -22.22
C VAL A 33 11.29 7.12 -22.08
N ALA A 34 10.58 7.29 -20.97
CA ALA A 34 9.75 8.46 -20.73
C ALA A 34 10.60 9.71 -20.52
N ASP A 35 10.04 10.88 -20.87
CA ASP A 35 10.68 12.15 -20.56
C ASP A 35 10.73 12.34 -19.04
N ARG A 36 11.95 12.31 -18.50
CA ARG A 36 12.18 12.45 -17.06
C ARG A 36 11.85 13.86 -16.55
N HIS A 37 11.90 14.88 -17.41
CA HIS A 37 11.41 16.20 -17.07
C HIS A 37 9.91 16.16 -16.79
N ALA A 38 9.14 15.34 -17.50
CA ALA A 38 7.73 15.15 -17.22
C ALA A 38 7.50 14.21 -16.02
N VAL A 39 8.11 13.02 -16.03
CA VAL A 39 7.83 11.98 -15.04
C VAL A 39 8.29 12.36 -13.63
N PHE A 40 9.41 13.06 -13.50
CA PHE A 40 9.95 13.47 -12.21
C PHE A 40 9.83 14.98 -11.95
N LEU A 41 9.26 15.75 -12.90
CA LEU A 41 9.14 17.22 -12.86
C LEU A 41 10.48 17.95 -12.74
N TYR A 42 11.51 17.52 -13.45
CA TYR A 42 12.76 18.30 -13.55
C TYR A 42 12.48 19.66 -14.16
N ALA A 43 13.24 20.66 -13.69
CA ALA A 43 13.16 22.05 -14.13
C ALA A 43 11.76 22.67 -13.99
N HIS A 44 10.82 21.99 -13.33
CA HIS A 44 9.51 22.55 -13.06
C HIS A 44 9.65 23.65 -12.03
N THR A 45 9.14 24.83 -12.37
CA THR A 45 9.16 26.02 -11.52
C THR A 45 7.78 26.27 -10.94
N THR A 46 7.72 26.58 -9.66
CA THR A 46 6.53 27.18 -9.04
C THR A 46 6.88 28.59 -8.57
N VAL A 47 5.86 29.44 -8.39
CA VAL A 47 6.06 30.84 -7.97
C VAL A 47 6.88 30.87 -6.68
N ASN A 48 7.98 31.62 -6.68
CA ASN A 48 8.93 31.75 -5.56
C ASN A 48 9.70 30.48 -5.17
N VAL A 49 9.73 29.45 -6.01
CA VAL A 49 10.55 28.24 -5.79
C VAL A 49 11.53 28.09 -6.95
N PRO A 50 12.84 27.91 -6.69
CA PRO A 50 13.81 27.62 -7.74
C PRO A 50 13.39 26.42 -8.60
N PRO A 51 13.78 26.38 -9.89
CA PRO A 51 13.50 25.22 -10.74
C PRO A 51 14.03 23.94 -10.12
N ALA A 52 13.18 22.90 -10.08
CA ALA A 52 13.57 21.61 -9.52
C ALA A 52 14.82 21.04 -10.22
N GLN A 53 15.81 20.62 -9.45
CA GLN A 53 17.04 20.02 -9.93
C GLN A 53 16.94 18.49 -9.86
N PRO A 54 17.64 17.76 -10.75
CA PRO A 54 17.57 16.29 -10.77
C PRO A 54 17.91 15.60 -9.46
N PHE A 55 18.71 16.23 -8.60
CA PHE A 55 19.14 15.66 -7.31
C PHE A 55 18.79 16.53 -6.11
N ASP A 56 17.83 17.46 -6.26
CA ASP A 56 17.27 18.12 -5.07
C ASP A 56 16.42 17.17 -4.23
N ALA A 57 16.19 17.51 -2.97
CA ALA A 57 15.47 16.65 -2.04
C ALA A 57 14.06 16.26 -2.53
N LEU A 58 13.37 17.16 -3.23
CA LEU A 58 12.02 16.92 -3.74
C LEU A 58 12.04 15.86 -4.84
N THR A 59 12.94 16.00 -5.80
CA THR A 59 13.09 15.13 -6.96
C THR A 59 13.64 13.77 -6.55
N VAL A 60 14.65 13.75 -5.66
CA VAL A 60 15.16 12.52 -5.04
C VAL A 60 14.04 11.71 -4.41
N SER A 61 13.10 12.39 -3.73
CA SER A 61 11.96 11.70 -3.11
C SER A 61 11.07 10.98 -4.12
N ARG A 62 10.96 11.50 -5.34
CA ARG A 62 10.13 10.93 -6.40
C ARG A 62 10.74 9.67 -6.99
N TYR A 63 12.07 9.57 -7.03
CA TYR A 63 12.74 8.37 -7.54
C TYR A 63 12.37 7.15 -6.72
N TRP A 64 12.54 7.19 -5.40
CA TRP A 64 12.20 6.02 -4.58
C TRP A 64 10.69 5.81 -4.46
N MET A 65 9.87 6.88 -4.55
CA MET A 65 8.42 6.76 -4.66
C MET A 65 7.97 6.01 -5.92
N ALA A 66 8.75 6.00 -7.00
CA ALA A 66 8.46 5.17 -8.17
C ALA A 66 8.39 3.67 -7.82
N GLY A 67 9.21 3.22 -6.87
CA GLY A 67 9.14 1.87 -6.32
C GLY A 67 7.79 1.57 -5.64
N LEU A 68 7.28 2.52 -4.84
CA LEU A 68 5.97 2.38 -4.19
C LEU A 68 4.80 2.46 -5.18
N VAL A 69 4.90 3.29 -6.22
CA VAL A 69 3.91 3.34 -7.31
C VAL A 69 3.87 2.02 -8.08
N ALA A 70 5.03 1.46 -8.43
CA ALA A 70 5.11 0.15 -9.08
C ALA A 70 4.54 -0.96 -8.18
N ALA A 71 4.87 -0.97 -6.89
CA ALA A 71 4.30 -1.90 -5.93
C ALA A 71 2.78 -1.70 -5.74
N GLY A 72 2.28 -0.46 -5.80
CA GLY A 72 0.85 -0.15 -5.83
C GLY A 72 0.15 -0.74 -7.04
N ALA A 73 0.77 -0.65 -8.22
CA ALA A 73 0.23 -1.32 -9.41
C ALA A 73 0.15 -2.84 -9.18
N VAL A 74 1.19 -3.46 -8.61
CA VAL A 74 1.18 -4.88 -8.24
C VAL A 74 0.08 -5.21 -7.23
N LEU A 75 -0.12 -4.39 -6.20
CA LEU A 75 -1.18 -4.57 -5.19
C LEU A 75 -2.58 -4.61 -5.82
N VAL A 76 -2.78 -4.00 -6.98
CA VAL A 76 -4.04 -4.07 -7.73
C VAL A 76 -4.08 -5.29 -8.63
N TRP A 77 -3.13 -5.42 -9.57
CA TRP A 77 -3.27 -6.41 -10.63
C TRP A 77 -2.98 -7.84 -10.17
N TYR A 78 -2.06 -8.05 -9.23
CA TYR A 78 -1.69 -9.40 -8.78
C TYR A 78 -2.84 -10.09 -8.03
N PRO A 79 -3.51 -9.44 -7.05
CA PRO A 79 -4.72 -9.97 -6.45
C PRO A 79 -5.86 -10.18 -7.45
N LEU A 80 -6.05 -9.27 -8.42
CA LEU A 80 -7.05 -9.44 -9.48
C LEU A 80 -6.77 -10.66 -10.35
N GLY A 81 -5.51 -10.89 -10.72
CA GLY A 81 -5.08 -12.07 -11.48
C GLY A 81 -5.33 -13.37 -10.71
N LEU A 82 -5.00 -13.41 -9.42
CA LEU A 82 -5.26 -14.58 -8.57
C LEU A 82 -6.75 -14.83 -8.34
N TRP A 83 -7.55 -13.77 -8.19
CA TRP A 83 -9.00 -13.87 -8.14
C TRP A 83 -9.56 -14.47 -9.43
N ALA A 84 -9.15 -13.95 -10.59
CA ALA A 84 -9.58 -14.45 -11.89
C ALA A 84 -9.18 -15.92 -12.11
N ALA A 85 -7.94 -16.29 -11.78
CA ALA A 85 -7.47 -17.67 -11.84
C ALA A 85 -8.31 -18.60 -10.94
N GLY A 86 -8.62 -18.16 -9.73
CA GLY A 86 -9.51 -18.89 -8.81
C GLY A 86 -10.94 -19.05 -9.35
N ARG A 87 -11.51 -18.02 -9.98
CA ARG A 87 -12.83 -18.11 -10.64
C ARG A 87 -12.83 -19.07 -11.83
N ILE A 88 -11.81 -19.00 -12.68
CA ILE A 88 -11.68 -19.86 -13.86
C ILE A 88 -11.53 -21.33 -13.44
N ALA A 89 -10.73 -21.61 -12.41
CA ALA A 89 -10.58 -22.96 -11.88
C ALA A 89 -11.91 -23.50 -11.31
N ALA A 90 -12.60 -22.69 -10.50
CA ALA A 90 -13.89 -23.05 -9.94
C ALA A 90 -14.94 -23.34 -11.03
N TRP A 91 -15.00 -22.52 -12.08
CA TRP A 91 -15.87 -22.74 -13.23
C TRP A 91 -15.57 -24.05 -13.97
N ARG A 92 -14.29 -24.47 -13.98
CA ARG A 92 -13.84 -25.75 -14.55
C ARG A 92 -13.95 -26.93 -13.57
N GLY A 93 -14.58 -26.76 -12.41
CA GLY A 93 -14.68 -27.80 -11.39
C GLY A 93 -13.33 -28.20 -10.77
N ARG A 94 -12.32 -27.32 -10.81
CA ARG A 94 -10.98 -27.55 -10.25
C ARG A 94 -10.73 -26.68 -9.03
N GLU A 95 -10.01 -27.22 -8.06
CA GLU A 95 -9.49 -26.45 -6.94
C GLU A 95 -8.28 -25.62 -7.40
N PHE A 96 -8.23 -24.34 -7.02
CA PHE A 96 -7.07 -23.48 -7.25
C PHE A 96 -6.33 -23.22 -5.94
N ASP A 97 -5.05 -23.57 -5.91
CA ASP A 97 -4.16 -23.30 -4.80
C ASP A 97 -3.26 -22.11 -5.14
N PRO A 98 -3.56 -20.88 -4.66
CA PRO A 98 -2.71 -19.72 -4.93
C PRO A 98 -1.32 -19.90 -4.27
N PRO A 99 -0.24 -19.37 -4.88
CA PRO A 99 1.06 -19.39 -4.26
C PRO A 99 1.08 -18.53 -2.99
N ALA A 100 1.86 -18.94 -2.00
CA ALA A 100 2.11 -18.12 -0.81
C ALA A 100 2.83 -16.82 -1.22
N GLY A 101 2.30 -15.67 -0.79
CA GLY A 101 2.83 -14.36 -1.20
C GLY A 101 4.31 -14.17 -0.91
N TRP A 102 4.81 -14.66 0.23
CA TRP A 102 6.24 -14.56 0.58
C TRP A 102 7.16 -15.29 -0.42
N ARG A 103 6.70 -16.39 -1.04
CA ARG A 103 7.47 -17.10 -2.07
C ARG A 103 7.54 -16.28 -3.35
N VAL A 104 6.44 -15.66 -3.73
CA VAL A 104 6.39 -14.75 -4.89
C VAL A 104 7.32 -13.56 -4.66
N TRP A 105 7.26 -12.95 -3.47
CA TRP A 105 8.18 -11.88 -3.08
C TRP A 105 9.65 -12.31 -3.13
N ALA A 106 9.99 -13.47 -2.53
CA ALA A 106 11.36 -13.97 -2.49
C ALA A 106 11.92 -14.23 -3.91
N LEU A 107 11.11 -14.79 -4.80
CA LEU A 107 11.49 -15.01 -6.20
C LEU A 107 11.64 -13.71 -7.00
N CYS A 108 10.87 -12.67 -6.67
CA CYS A 108 11.04 -11.34 -7.24
C CYS A 108 12.25 -10.59 -6.66
N ALA A 109 12.68 -10.91 -5.43
CA ALA A 109 13.63 -10.09 -4.70
C ALA A 109 14.97 -9.94 -5.44
N ALA A 110 15.58 -11.05 -5.86
CA ALA A 110 16.85 -11.04 -6.59
C ALA A 110 16.79 -10.29 -7.95
N PRO A 111 15.87 -10.60 -8.88
CA PRO A 111 15.82 -9.90 -10.16
C PRO A 111 15.50 -8.40 -9.99
N LEU A 112 14.70 -8.00 -9.01
CA LEU A 112 14.43 -6.58 -8.75
C LEU A 112 15.59 -5.86 -8.09
N ALA A 113 16.27 -6.50 -7.13
CA ALA A 113 17.46 -5.94 -6.46
C ALA A 113 18.62 -5.70 -7.43
N VAL A 114 18.72 -6.47 -8.51
CA VAL A 114 19.74 -6.28 -9.56
C VAL A 114 19.23 -5.39 -10.69
N GLY A 115 18.02 -5.65 -11.19
CA GLY A 115 17.47 -4.97 -12.37
C GLY A 115 17.14 -3.50 -12.14
N ILE A 116 16.60 -3.12 -10.98
CA ILE A 116 16.29 -1.71 -10.68
C ILE A 116 17.58 -0.87 -10.65
N PRO A 117 18.63 -1.24 -9.90
CA PRO A 117 19.90 -0.52 -9.96
C PRO A 117 20.51 -0.53 -11.36
N ALA A 118 20.53 -1.67 -12.07
CA ALA A 118 21.06 -1.72 -13.43
C ALA A 118 20.38 -0.68 -14.35
N ILE A 119 19.04 -0.59 -14.32
CA ILE A 119 18.29 0.40 -15.11
C ILE A 119 18.65 1.82 -14.69
N THR A 120 18.54 2.11 -13.40
CA THR A 120 18.66 3.49 -12.87
C THR A 120 20.09 4.04 -12.92
N LEU A 121 21.10 3.17 -12.90
CA LEU A 121 22.52 3.52 -12.98
C LEU A 121 23.04 3.66 -14.42
N THR A 122 22.37 3.07 -15.41
CA THR A 122 22.95 2.95 -16.77
C THR A 122 22.09 3.53 -17.88
N VAL A 123 20.76 3.64 -17.69
CA VAL A 123 19.85 4.00 -18.77
C VAL A 123 19.43 5.45 -18.66
N ASN A 124 19.66 6.22 -19.75
CA ASN A 124 19.29 7.63 -19.92
C ASN A 124 19.99 8.59 -18.93
N ALA A 125 19.93 9.89 -19.19
CA ALA A 125 20.57 10.93 -18.39
C ALA A 125 19.55 11.80 -17.65
N PRO A 126 19.85 12.26 -16.41
CA PRO A 126 21.03 11.89 -15.62
C PRO A 126 20.85 10.51 -14.96
N THR A 127 21.88 9.67 -14.96
CA THR A 127 21.84 8.41 -14.21
C THR A 127 21.78 8.69 -12.70
N LEU A 128 21.15 7.80 -11.94
CA LEU A 128 21.09 7.98 -10.49
C LEU A 128 22.44 7.64 -9.82
N PRO A 129 22.80 8.31 -8.73
CA PRO A 129 23.81 7.85 -7.80
C PRO A 129 23.47 6.46 -7.19
N PRO A 130 24.47 5.65 -6.77
CA PRO A 130 24.25 4.31 -6.23
C PRO A 130 23.32 4.21 -5.02
N ASP A 131 23.37 5.17 -4.11
CA ASP A 131 22.51 5.25 -2.93
C ASP A 131 21.03 5.46 -3.31
N LEU A 132 20.75 6.30 -4.30
CA LEU A 132 19.38 6.53 -4.79
C LEU A 132 18.85 5.33 -5.58
N ALA A 133 19.70 4.70 -6.40
CA ALA A 133 19.38 3.45 -7.07
C ALA A 133 19.01 2.34 -6.06
N ALA A 134 19.77 2.23 -4.97
CA ALA A 134 19.49 1.32 -3.87
C ALA A 134 18.18 1.69 -3.15
N ALA A 135 17.91 2.97 -2.91
CA ALA A 135 16.67 3.43 -2.29
C ALA A 135 15.43 3.07 -3.14
N CYS A 136 15.52 3.22 -4.46
CA CYS A 136 14.47 2.77 -5.40
C CYS A 136 14.19 1.27 -5.28
N ALA A 137 15.25 0.45 -5.27
CA ALA A 137 15.12 -1.00 -5.14
C ALA A 137 14.53 -1.38 -3.78
N ALA A 138 15.02 -0.76 -2.69
CA ALA A 138 14.51 -1.01 -1.34
C ALA A 138 13.03 -0.64 -1.21
N ALA A 139 12.62 0.53 -1.73
CA ALA A 139 11.22 0.95 -1.72
C ALA A 139 10.33 -0.01 -2.53
N ALA A 140 10.77 -0.43 -3.73
CA ALA A 140 10.05 -1.38 -4.55
C ALA A 140 9.90 -2.75 -3.85
N LEU A 141 10.96 -3.26 -3.22
CA LEU A 141 10.93 -4.55 -2.51
C LEU A 141 10.08 -4.51 -1.24
N ALA A 142 10.15 -3.42 -0.47
CA ALA A 142 9.33 -3.22 0.73
C ALA A 142 7.85 -3.08 0.36
N GLY A 143 7.53 -2.27 -0.66
CA GLY A 143 6.17 -2.14 -1.18
C GLY A 143 5.66 -3.48 -1.72
N LEU A 144 6.48 -4.21 -2.46
CA LEU A 144 6.11 -5.51 -3.02
C LEU A 144 5.79 -6.53 -1.91
N ALA A 145 6.52 -6.50 -0.79
CA ALA A 145 6.27 -7.38 0.35
C ALA A 145 4.83 -7.23 0.85
N VAL A 146 4.29 -6.00 0.87
CA VAL A 146 2.89 -5.73 1.25
C VAL A 146 1.94 -6.07 0.10
N ALA A 147 2.31 -5.73 -1.14
CA ALA A 147 1.48 -5.88 -2.34
C ALA A 147 1.04 -7.33 -2.63
N VAL A 148 1.89 -8.31 -2.30
CA VAL A 148 1.60 -9.73 -2.59
C VAL A 148 0.79 -10.45 -1.50
N LEU A 149 0.71 -9.88 -0.29
CA LEU A 149 -0.04 -10.49 0.83
C LEU A 149 -1.52 -10.75 0.53
N PRO A 150 -2.29 -9.82 -0.07
CA PRO A 150 -3.71 -10.05 -0.29
C PRO A 150 -4.02 -11.11 -1.37
N GLY A 151 -3.02 -11.58 -2.13
CA GLY A 151 -3.23 -12.50 -3.24
C GLY A 151 -3.97 -13.79 -2.86
N GLU A 152 -3.60 -14.41 -1.74
CA GLU A 152 -4.27 -15.63 -1.25
C GLU A 152 -5.74 -15.36 -0.89
N TRP A 153 -6.01 -14.22 -0.26
CA TRP A 153 -7.36 -13.82 0.09
C TRP A 153 -8.18 -13.48 -1.15
N ALA A 154 -7.59 -12.88 -2.18
CA ALA A 154 -8.29 -12.57 -3.42
C ALA A 154 -8.78 -13.84 -4.13
N ALA A 155 -7.96 -14.89 -4.17
CA ALA A 155 -8.33 -16.17 -4.76
C ALA A 155 -9.42 -16.89 -3.94
N ARG A 156 -9.23 -17.00 -2.62
CA ARG A 156 -10.04 -17.87 -1.74
C ARG A 156 -11.24 -17.17 -1.11
N ARG A 157 -11.10 -15.90 -0.73
CA ARG A 157 -12.05 -15.10 0.08
C ARG A 157 -12.14 -13.64 -0.39
N PRO A 158 -12.48 -13.39 -1.67
CA PRO A 158 -12.42 -12.03 -2.24
C PRO A 158 -13.34 -11.03 -1.53
N ILE A 159 -14.49 -11.49 -1.04
CA ILE A 159 -15.41 -10.65 -0.28
C ILE A 159 -14.79 -10.22 1.05
N ASP A 160 -14.10 -11.12 1.76
CA ASP A 160 -13.46 -10.78 3.03
C ASP A 160 -12.27 -9.82 2.82
N LEU A 161 -11.56 -9.94 1.68
CA LEU A 161 -10.55 -8.96 1.26
C LEU A 161 -11.16 -7.58 1.00
N ALA A 162 -12.30 -7.51 0.30
CA ALA A 162 -12.99 -6.24 0.07
C ALA A 162 -13.42 -5.58 1.38
N TRP A 163 -13.95 -6.36 2.33
CA TRP A 163 -14.27 -5.87 3.67
C TRP A 163 -13.03 -5.41 4.44
N LEU A 164 -11.89 -6.12 4.31
CA LEU A 164 -10.64 -5.71 4.94
C LEU A 164 -10.10 -4.40 4.34
N ALA A 165 -10.15 -4.25 3.01
CA ALA A 165 -9.79 -3.01 2.35
C ALA A 165 -10.69 -1.85 2.81
N ALA A 166 -12.00 -2.08 2.91
CA ALA A 166 -12.93 -1.09 3.44
C ALA A 166 -12.61 -0.72 4.90
N ASP A 167 -12.23 -1.67 5.77
CA ASP A 167 -11.75 -1.30 7.11
C ASP A 167 -10.44 -0.49 7.06
N GLY A 168 -9.51 -0.87 6.20
CA GLY A 168 -8.21 -0.20 6.04
C GLY A 168 -8.33 1.29 5.70
N LEU A 169 -9.41 1.69 4.98
CA LEU A 169 -9.72 3.10 4.73
C LEU A 169 -9.85 3.94 6.00
N GLY A 170 -10.23 3.34 7.13
CA GLY A 170 -10.32 4.02 8.42
C GLY A 170 -8.99 4.47 9.00
N LEU A 171 -7.87 3.85 8.56
CA LEU A 171 -6.53 4.24 8.98
C LEU A 171 -5.90 5.29 8.07
N VAL A 172 -6.42 5.45 6.86
CA VAL A 172 -5.85 6.38 5.86
C VAL A 172 -5.76 7.80 6.40
N PRO A 173 -6.83 8.39 7.00
CA PRO A 173 -6.76 9.76 7.51
C PRO A 173 -5.66 9.97 8.55
N ALA A 174 -5.44 9.04 9.48
CA ALA A 174 -4.37 9.16 10.46
C ALA A 174 -2.99 9.07 9.79
N LEU A 175 -2.81 8.14 8.86
CA LEU A 175 -1.55 7.94 8.14
C LEU A 175 -1.20 9.12 7.22
N THR A 176 -2.18 9.86 6.69
CA THR A 176 -1.95 10.95 5.73
C THR A 176 -2.16 12.36 6.28
N ALA A 177 -2.95 12.55 7.33
CA ALA A 177 -3.23 13.89 7.88
C ALA A 177 -2.29 14.28 9.01
N VAL A 178 -1.72 13.33 9.76
CA VAL A 178 -0.79 13.65 10.87
C VAL A 178 0.45 14.38 10.36
N ARG A 179 0.95 14.08 9.15
CA ARG A 179 2.06 14.84 8.55
C ARG A 179 1.77 16.32 8.35
N ALA A 180 0.49 16.73 8.31
CA ALA A 180 0.12 18.13 8.10
C ALA A 180 0.69 19.06 9.18
N ILE A 181 0.97 18.54 10.39
CA ILE A 181 1.51 19.32 11.51
C ILE A 181 2.90 19.92 11.22
N GLU A 182 3.64 19.37 10.25
CA GLU A 182 4.95 19.89 9.84
C GLU A 182 4.85 21.06 8.86
N LEU A 183 3.75 21.15 8.10
CA LEU A 183 3.63 22.09 6.98
C LEU A 183 3.82 23.56 7.38
N PRO A 184 3.30 24.06 8.53
CA PRO A 184 3.52 25.43 8.96
C PRO A 184 5.01 25.77 9.17
N GLY A 185 5.78 24.84 9.75
CA GLY A 185 7.22 25.00 9.99
C GLY A 185 8.07 24.93 8.72
N ARG A 186 7.47 24.54 7.59
CA ARG A 186 8.12 24.39 6.28
C ARG A 186 7.79 25.54 5.32
N GLY A 187 7.17 26.62 5.81
CA GLY A 187 6.87 27.81 5.01
C GLY A 187 5.72 27.65 4.02
N LEU A 188 4.91 26.59 4.15
CA LEU A 188 3.67 26.47 3.39
C LEU A 188 2.59 27.37 3.99
N SER A 189 1.70 27.92 3.17
CA SER A 189 0.64 28.88 3.55
C SER A 189 -0.51 28.26 4.36
N ILE A 190 -0.21 27.36 5.28
CA ILE A 190 -1.16 26.73 6.21
C ILE A 190 -0.76 27.13 7.63
N THR A 191 -1.71 27.70 8.38
CA THR A 191 -1.47 28.08 9.77
C THR A 191 -1.42 26.86 10.68
N ALA A 192 -0.68 26.93 11.79
CA ALA A 192 -0.59 25.84 12.75
C ALA A 192 -1.95 25.33 13.26
N PRO A 193 -2.94 26.18 13.58
CA PRO A 193 -4.28 25.72 13.96
C PRO A 193 -4.97 24.88 12.89
N VAL A 194 -4.83 25.26 11.60
CA VAL A 194 -5.44 24.51 10.48
C VAL A 194 -4.75 23.15 10.32
N ALA A 195 -3.42 23.11 10.41
CA ALA A 195 -2.65 21.87 10.33
C ALA A 195 -3.02 20.88 11.45
N TRP A 196 -3.10 21.36 12.70
CA TRP A 196 -3.53 20.54 13.84
C TRP A 196 -5.00 20.12 13.73
N GLY A 197 -5.87 21.02 13.27
CA GLY A 197 -7.28 20.71 13.01
C GLY A 197 -7.44 19.59 11.97
N ALA A 198 -6.64 19.60 10.90
CA ALA A 198 -6.64 18.55 9.89
C ALA A 198 -6.15 17.20 10.48
N ALA A 199 -5.07 17.20 11.27
CA ALA A 199 -4.54 15.99 11.89
C ALA A 199 -5.53 15.36 12.89
N ILE A 200 -6.11 16.18 13.78
CA ILE A 200 -7.11 15.74 14.78
C ILE A 200 -8.39 15.29 14.08
N GLY A 201 -8.93 16.14 13.19
CA GLY A 201 -10.16 15.87 12.46
C GLY A 201 -10.05 14.61 11.60
N GLY A 202 -8.94 14.42 10.89
CA GLY A 202 -8.64 13.20 10.15
C GLY A 202 -8.62 11.97 11.05
N THR A 203 -7.93 12.04 12.19
CA THR A 203 -7.85 10.94 13.16
C THR A 203 -9.24 10.57 13.70
N VAL A 204 -10.07 11.55 14.05
CA VAL A 204 -11.46 11.33 14.52
C VAL A 204 -12.33 10.74 13.40
N ALA A 205 -12.22 11.25 12.17
CA ALA A 205 -12.95 10.70 11.03
C ALA A 205 -12.57 9.22 10.77
N GLY A 206 -11.29 8.87 10.89
CA GLY A 206 -10.82 7.49 10.80
C GLY A 206 -11.42 6.57 11.88
N LEU A 207 -11.48 7.03 13.13
CA LEU A 207 -12.14 6.32 14.23
C LEU A 207 -13.65 6.13 13.96
N ALA A 208 -14.33 7.19 13.52
CA ALA A 208 -15.75 7.12 13.17
C ALA A 208 -16.00 6.08 12.06
N TRP A 209 -15.16 6.07 11.02
CA TRP A 209 -15.22 5.06 9.97
C TRP A 209 -15.03 3.63 10.49
N LEU A 210 -14.03 3.40 11.33
CA LEU A 210 -13.82 2.08 11.95
C LEU A 210 -15.00 1.66 12.83
N GLY A 211 -15.67 2.61 13.50
CA GLY A 211 -16.92 2.41 14.23
C GLY A 211 -18.05 1.96 13.31
N ILE A 212 -18.29 2.69 12.20
CA ILE A 212 -19.28 2.33 11.17
C ILE A 212 -19.00 0.92 10.63
N MET A 213 -17.76 0.64 10.24
CA MET A 213 -17.38 -0.68 9.73
C MET A 213 -17.55 -1.79 10.77
N SER A 214 -17.34 -1.50 12.06
CA SER A 214 -17.61 -2.45 13.15
C SER A 214 -19.10 -2.77 13.24
N ALA A 215 -19.97 -1.76 13.19
CA ALA A 215 -21.42 -1.92 13.22
C ALA A 215 -21.91 -2.68 11.97
N LEU A 216 -21.44 -2.32 10.78
CA LEU A 216 -21.79 -3.00 9.52
C LEU A 216 -21.37 -4.47 9.54
N ARG A 217 -20.17 -4.79 10.05
CA ARG A 217 -19.71 -6.17 10.19
C ARG A 217 -20.56 -6.95 11.19
N ALA A 218 -20.90 -6.37 12.33
CA ALA A 218 -21.78 -7.00 13.31
C ALA A 218 -23.16 -7.28 12.70
N TRP A 219 -23.76 -6.28 12.04
CA TRP A 219 -25.04 -6.41 11.34
C TRP A 219 -25.00 -7.50 10.26
N ARG A 220 -23.93 -7.56 9.47
CA ARG A 220 -23.74 -8.59 8.43
C ARG A 220 -23.16 -9.89 8.95
N ARG A 221 -23.00 -10.04 10.28
CA ARG A 221 -22.40 -11.20 10.96
C ARG A 221 -21.06 -11.63 10.35
N ARG A 222 -20.23 -10.66 9.96
CA ARG A 222 -18.90 -10.88 9.38
C ARG A 222 -17.84 -10.91 10.48
N PRO A 223 -16.88 -11.86 10.43
CA PRO A 223 -15.79 -11.88 11.40
C PRO A 223 -14.96 -10.61 11.30
N GLY A 224 -14.52 -10.08 12.44
CA GLY A 224 -13.62 -8.92 12.49
C GLY A 224 -12.17 -9.30 12.15
N PRO A 225 -11.44 -8.50 11.37
CA PRO A 225 -10.02 -8.72 11.14
C PRO A 225 -9.20 -8.48 12.42
N GLY A 226 -8.04 -9.14 12.51
CA GLY A 226 -7.05 -8.82 13.54
C GLY A 226 -6.36 -7.47 13.28
N ALA A 227 -5.76 -6.91 14.33
CA ALA A 227 -5.11 -5.59 14.27
C ALA A 227 -3.99 -5.52 13.22
N GLY A 228 -3.16 -6.56 13.10
CA GLY A 228 -2.08 -6.60 12.10
C GLY A 228 -2.60 -6.59 10.66
N ALA A 229 -3.66 -7.34 10.37
CA ALA A 229 -4.29 -7.33 9.04
C ALA A 229 -4.89 -5.95 8.73
N LEU A 230 -5.53 -5.32 9.73
CA LEU A 230 -6.11 -3.99 9.60
C LEU A 230 -5.02 -2.93 9.34
N LEU A 231 -3.92 -2.96 10.11
CA LEU A 231 -2.79 -2.07 9.91
C LEU A 231 -2.16 -2.24 8.52
N LEU A 232 -1.89 -3.47 8.09
CA LEU A 232 -1.34 -3.75 6.76
C LEU A 232 -2.27 -3.29 5.63
N ALA A 233 -3.60 -3.42 5.81
CA ALA A 233 -4.57 -2.89 4.85
C ALA A 233 -4.49 -1.36 4.76
N GLY A 234 -4.41 -0.68 5.91
CA GLY A 234 -4.21 0.77 5.95
C GLY A 234 -2.90 1.22 5.28
N LEU A 235 -1.79 0.55 5.60
CA LEU A 235 -0.49 0.83 4.98
C LEU A 235 -0.49 0.59 3.47
N GLY A 236 -1.08 -0.53 3.01
CA GLY A 236 -1.23 -0.83 1.59
C GLY A 236 -2.04 0.24 0.86
N ILE A 237 -3.14 0.71 1.46
CA ILE A 237 -3.95 1.78 0.85
C ILE A 237 -3.19 3.11 0.84
N SER A 238 -2.68 3.54 2.00
CA SER A 238 -2.04 4.86 2.14
C SER A 238 -0.74 5.00 1.37
N TYR A 239 0.11 3.97 1.37
CA TYR A 239 1.48 4.07 0.86
C TYR A 239 1.69 3.35 -0.48
N LEU A 240 0.73 2.56 -0.96
CA LEU A 240 0.81 1.93 -2.29
C LEU A 240 -0.35 2.35 -3.19
N CYS A 241 -1.61 2.19 -2.75
CA CYS A 241 -2.76 2.55 -3.58
C CYS A 241 -2.85 4.06 -3.82
N LEU A 242 -2.73 4.91 -2.79
CA LEU A 242 -2.88 6.36 -2.99
C LEU A 242 -1.75 6.96 -3.87
N PRO A 243 -0.46 6.57 -3.75
CA PRO A 243 0.55 6.99 -4.72
C PRO A 243 0.25 6.55 -6.15
N LEU A 244 -0.24 5.32 -6.34
CA LEU A 244 -0.68 4.85 -7.66
C LEU A 244 -1.86 5.66 -8.18
N VAL A 245 -2.89 5.88 -7.37
CA VAL A 245 -4.07 6.69 -7.71
C VAL A 245 -3.62 8.10 -8.07
N HIS A 246 -2.69 8.67 -7.32
CA HIS A 246 -2.13 9.96 -7.63
C HIS A 246 -1.51 9.96 -9.03
N TYR A 247 -0.65 8.98 -9.34
CA TYR A 247 -0.02 8.85 -10.65
C TYR A 247 -1.03 8.65 -11.79
N LEU A 248 -2.06 7.83 -11.58
CA LEU A 248 -3.03 7.44 -12.62
C LEU A 248 -4.14 8.45 -12.86
N ILE A 249 -4.59 9.19 -11.83
CA ILE A 249 -5.78 10.04 -11.96
C ILE A 249 -5.68 11.40 -11.27
N ALA A 250 -4.73 11.61 -10.35
CA ALA A 250 -4.57 12.91 -9.67
C ALA A 250 -3.45 13.79 -10.28
N THR A 251 -2.94 13.42 -11.45
CA THR A 251 -2.08 14.30 -12.26
C THR A 251 -2.89 14.92 -13.42
N PRO A 252 -2.53 16.11 -13.90
CA PRO A 252 -3.21 16.74 -15.03
C PRO A 252 -3.27 15.82 -16.27
N PRO A 253 -4.36 15.88 -17.06
CA PRO A 253 -4.44 15.16 -18.33
C PRO A 253 -3.24 15.49 -19.24
N GLY A 254 -2.61 14.46 -19.81
CA GLY A 254 -1.42 14.61 -20.65
C GLY A 254 -0.10 14.78 -19.90
N PHE A 255 -0.10 14.90 -18.56
CA PHE A 255 1.11 15.04 -17.76
C PHE A 255 1.13 14.05 -16.60
N ARG A 256 1.77 12.90 -16.80
CA ARG A 256 1.92 11.84 -15.78
C ARG A 256 3.24 12.02 -15.06
N TYR A 257 3.19 12.17 -13.73
CA TYR A 257 4.38 12.32 -12.91
C TYR A 257 4.29 11.55 -11.60
N ILE A 258 5.45 11.11 -11.11
CA ILE A 258 5.59 10.46 -9.82
C ILE A 258 5.53 11.51 -8.72
N THR A 259 4.62 11.28 -7.78
CA THR A 259 4.37 12.18 -6.65
C THR A 259 5.58 12.25 -5.71
N ALA A 260 5.75 13.40 -5.04
CA ALA A 260 6.78 13.54 -4.02
C ALA A 260 6.42 12.76 -2.76
N ALA A 261 7.43 12.26 -2.04
CA ALA A 261 7.19 11.52 -0.81
C ALA A 261 6.47 12.35 0.24
N SER A 262 6.72 13.66 0.27
CA SER A 262 6.07 14.59 1.18
C SER A 262 4.55 14.61 1.03
N ASN A 263 3.95 14.09 -0.05
CA ASN A 263 2.50 13.96 -0.19
C ASN A 263 1.89 12.81 0.62
N PHE A 264 2.69 11.87 1.08
CA PHE A 264 2.23 10.66 1.77
C PHE A 264 2.94 10.45 3.10
N PHE A 265 4.21 10.83 3.19
CA PHE A 265 5.07 10.66 4.35
C PHE A 265 5.30 11.99 5.05
N ALA A 266 5.46 11.93 6.37
CA ALA A 266 6.03 13.04 7.13
C ALA A 266 7.53 13.13 6.85
N LEU A 267 8.08 14.35 6.84
CA LEU A 267 9.49 14.60 6.62
C LEU A 267 10.30 14.32 7.90
N GLU A 268 9.73 14.62 9.07
CA GLU A 268 10.37 14.33 10.35
C GLU A 268 10.07 12.88 10.77
N PRO A 269 11.11 12.06 11.05
CA PRO A 269 10.92 10.67 11.47
C PRO A 269 10.01 10.53 12.71
N ALA A 270 10.06 11.49 13.63
CA ALA A 270 9.23 11.50 14.83
C ALA A 270 7.72 11.64 14.51
N VAL A 271 7.37 12.50 13.54
CA VAL A 271 5.98 12.69 13.12
C VAL A 271 5.49 11.49 12.31
N GLN A 272 6.36 10.91 11.47
CA GLN A 272 6.04 9.67 10.77
C GLN A 272 5.80 8.52 11.76
N ALA A 273 6.63 8.40 12.81
CA ALA A 273 6.42 7.44 13.89
C ALA A 273 5.11 7.68 14.64
N LEU A 274 4.76 8.95 14.90
CA LEU A 274 3.48 9.31 15.50
C LEU A 274 2.30 8.89 14.62
N ALA A 275 2.35 9.15 13.31
CA ALA A 275 1.29 8.74 12.38
C ALA A 275 1.08 7.21 12.39
N LEU A 276 2.18 6.45 12.39
CA LEU A 276 2.15 4.99 12.49
C LEU A 276 1.61 4.51 13.85
N ALA A 277 2.00 5.16 14.95
CA ALA A 277 1.54 4.84 16.29
C ALA A 277 0.04 5.09 16.45
N VAL A 278 -0.48 6.22 15.93
CA VAL A 278 -1.91 6.52 15.93
C VAL A 278 -2.68 5.48 15.12
N ALA A 279 -2.24 5.17 13.90
CA ALA A 279 -2.87 4.15 13.07
C ALA A 279 -2.83 2.75 13.73
N GLY A 280 -1.71 2.39 14.36
CA GLY A 280 -1.56 1.15 15.13
C GLY A 280 -2.52 1.08 16.32
N ALA A 281 -2.65 2.16 17.08
CA ALA A 281 -3.58 2.26 18.20
C ALA A 281 -5.04 2.16 17.74
N GLN A 282 -5.41 2.83 16.64
CA GLN A 282 -6.73 2.71 16.02
C GLN A 282 -7.03 1.28 15.58
N ALA A 283 -6.08 0.63 14.89
CA ALA A 283 -6.22 -0.74 14.42
C ALA A 283 -6.38 -1.73 15.59
N TRP A 284 -5.57 -1.57 16.64
CA TRP A 284 -5.65 -2.39 17.86
C TRP A 284 -6.97 -2.18 18.60
N GLY A 285 -7.37 -0.93 18.82
CA GLY A 285 -8.61 -0.58 19.51
C GLY A 285 -9.84 -1.15 18.80
N ALA A 286 -9.94 -0.97 17.48
CA ALA A 286 -11.02 -1.52 16.68
C ALA A 286 -11.07 -3.06 16.76
N ALA A 287 -9.93 -3.74 16.65
CA ALA A 287 -9.87 -5.19 16.76
C ALA A 287 -10.25 -5.68 18.17
N ALA A 288 -9.82 -4.98 19.23
CA ALA A 288 -10.12 -5.34 20.61
C ALA A 288 -11.62 -5.17 20.92
N LEU A 289 -12.24 -4.07 20.49
CA LEU A 289 -13.67 -3.82 20.65
C LEU A 289 -14.51 -4.90 19.96
N ARG A 290 -14.15 -5.25 18.71
CA ARG A 290 -14.85 -6.30 17.94
C ARG A 290 -14.80 -7.65 18.64
N ARG A 291 -13.65 -8.04 19.21
CA ARG A 291 -13.53 -9.31 19.97
C ARG A 291 -14.46 -9.36 21.19
N ARG A 292 -14.65 -8.24 21.89
CA ARG A 292 -15.53 -8.17 23.07
C ARG A 292 -17.01 -8.31 22.68
N GLY A 293 -17.44 -7.63 21.62
CA GLY A 293 -18.84 -7.68 21.15
C GLY A 293 -19.33 -9.09 20.79
N PHE A 294 -18.46 -9.91 20.17
CA PHE A 294 -18.80 -11.31 19.83
C PHE A 294 -18.92 -12.25 21.05
N THR A 295 -18.38 -11.87 22.21
CA THR A 295 -18.41 -12.72 23.40
C THR A 295 -19.78 -12.62 24.11
N VAL A 296 -20.35 -11.41 24.15
CA VAL A 296 -21.63 -11.13 24.83
C VAL A 296 -22.82 -11.87 24.18
N GLU A 297 -22.83 -12.00 22.85
CA GLU A 297 -23.92 -12.67 22.13
C GLU A 297 -23.90 -14.21 22.31
N LYS A 298 -22.73 -14.81 22.58
CA LYS A 298 -22.63 -16.26 22.85
C LYS A 298 -23.15 -16.63 24.24
N GLU A 299 -22.94 -15.78 25.24
CA GLU A 299 -23.43 -16.04 26.61
C GLU A 299 -24.95 -15.90 26.73
N THR A 300 -25.56 -14.93 26.06
CA THR A 300 -27.02 -14.77 26.08
C THR A 300 -27.78 -15.87 25.33
N SER A 301 -27.14 -16.52 24.34
CA SER A 301 -27.72 -17.67 23.62
C SER A 301 -27.66 -19.01 24.37
N ARG A 302 -26.93 -19.08 25.50
CA ARG A 302 -26.79 -20.28 26.35
C ARG A 302 -27.79 -20.31 27.51
N ALA A 303 -28.90 -19.58 27.42
CA ALA A 303 -30.01 -19.80 28.35
C ALA A 303 -30.47 -21.27 28.28
N PRO A 304 -30.57 -21.99 29.42
CA PRO A 304 -30.95 -23.39 29.42
C PRO A 304 -32.32 -23.54 28.77
N ARG A 305 -32.40 -24.38 27.73
CA ARG A 305 -33.71 -24.82 27.21
C ARG A 305 -34.45 -25.48 28.38
N PRO A 306 -35.68 -25.06 28.69
CA PRO A 306 -36.46 -25.73 29.71
C PRO A 306 -36.58 -27.20 29.33
N GLN A 307 -36.11 -28.08 30.21
CA GLN A 307 -36.34 -29.51 30.08
C GLN A 307 -37.86 -29.71 30.18
N ARG A 308 -38.45 -30.23 29.09
CA ARG A 308 -39.83 -30.71 29.08
C ARG A 308 -39.82 -32.21 29.23
#